data_AF-X1MNT8-F1
#
_entry.id   AF-X1MNT8-F1
#
_cell.length_a   1.000
_cell.length_b   1.000
_cell.length_c   1.000
_cell.angle_alpha   90.00
_cell.angle_beta   90.00
_cell.angle_gamma   90.00
#
_symmetry.space_group_name_H-M   'P 1'
#
loop_
_entity.id
_entity.type
_entity.pdbx_description
1 polymer ?
#
loop_
_entity_poly.entity_id
_entity_poly.type
_entity_poly.pdbx_seq_one_letter_code
_entity_poly.pdbx_strand_id
1 'polypeptide(L)'
;MPTTDAPGTGASILMLEAARAKAKSLPKEVIRSTLTLVLDTNKAIKALGWLSQEMDRRYRQFAQAGARNIEGYNKDRSPGEELPYLVLVIDELADLMMTAFDEVEHALCRLAQLARATGIHLVVATQRPSVDVITGLIKANFPTRISFAVTSHVDSRTILDMVGAEKLLGRGDMLYMPTEASKPKRLQGSFVSDAEIERLVYFWGNQRQIEMSSVDFDEVAERPLSAQIAAPPDPLLEEAKRLAQEYKHISTSFLQRR
;
A
#
# COMPACT_ATOMS: atom_id res chain seq x y z
N MET A 1 15.45 -26.61 -25.80
CA MET A 1 14.70 -25.34 -25.67
C MET A 1 13.22 -25.67 -25.59
N PRO A 2 12.55 -25.19 -24.54
CA PRO A 2 11.30 -24.49 -24.71
C PRO A 2 11.42 -23.09 -24.11
N THR A 3 11.25 -22.08 -24.95
CA THR A 3 10.97 -20.70 -24.55
C THR A 3 9.55 -20.68 -24.00
N THR A 4 9.41 -20.76 -22.68
CA THR A 4 8.14 -20.42 -22.03
C THR A 4 8.05 -18.91 -21.99
N ASP A 5 7.49 -18.33 -23.05
CA ASP A 5 6.84 -17.02 -22.98
C ASP A 5 5.71 -17.13 -21.95
N ALA A 6 5.96 -16.62 -20.74
CA ALA A 6 4.91 -16.44 -19.76
C ALA A 6 3.99 -15.31 -20.26
N PRO A 7 2.68 -15.55 -20.41
CA PRO A 7 1.76 -14.54 -20.93
C PRO A 7 1.68 -13.34 -19.99
N GLY A 8 1.72 -12.15 -20.60
CA GLY A 8 1.74 -10.85 -19.92
C GLY A 8 0.49 -10.60 -19.09
N THR A 9 0.65 -10.75 -17.78
CA THR A 9 -0.07 -9.98 -16.76
C THR A 9 0.96 -9.66 -15.70
N GLY A 10 1.75 -8.63 -15.95
CA GLY A 10 2.86 -8.25 -15.07
C GLY A 10 2.34 -7.79 -13.71
N ALA A 11 2.80 -8.39 -12.63
CA ALA A 11 2.68 -7.81 -11.30
C ALA A 11 4.02 -7.16 -10.94
N SER A 12 3.99 -5.89 -10.54
CA SER A 12 5.12 -5.20 -9.93
C SER A 12 4.93 -5.20 -8.42
N ILE A 13 6.00 -5.46 -7.68
CA ILE A 13 5.96 -5.55 -6.22
C ILE A 13 6.71 -4.35 -5.66
N LEU A 14 6.07 -3.58 -4.79
CA LEU A 14 6.71 -2.52 -4.02
C LEU A 14 6.89 -3.05 -2.59
N MET A 15 8.13 -3.27 -2.16
CA MET A 15 8.42 -3.76 -0.82
C MET A 15 9.00 -2.65 0.04
N LEU A 16 8.23 -2.23 1.05
CA LEU A 16 8.69 -1.31 2.07
C LEU A 16 9.21 -2.13 3.26
N GLU A 17 10.52 -2.17 3.43
CA GLU A 17 11.16 -2.85 4.56
C GLU A 17 11.69 -1.77 5.51
N ALA A 18 10.98 -1.50 6.61
CA ALA A 18 11.52 -0.69 7.70
C ALA A 18 12.59 -1.48 8.47
N ALA A 19 13.78 -1.59 7.87
CA ALA A 19 15.08 -1.97 8.43
C ALA A 19 15.36 -3.37 9.06
N ARG A 20 16.49 -3.92 8.55
CA ARG A 20 17.45 -4.91 9.11
C ARG A 20 17.02 -6.39 9.13
N ALA A 21 17.35 -7.11 8.05
CA ALA A 21 18.60 -7.90 7.99
C ALA A 21 18.69 -8.86 6.79
N LYS A 22 17.57 -9.21 6.13
CA LYS A 22 17.58 -10.24 5.07
C LYS A 22 17.76 -9.71 3.65
N ALA A 23 17.28 -8.52 3.33
CA ALA A 23 17.41 -7.98 1.97
C ALA A 23 18.85 -7.57 1.57
N LYS A 24 19.80 -7.52 2.53
CA LYS A 24 21.22 -7.28 2.23
C LYS A 24 21.88 -8.39 1.41
N SER A 25 21.30 -9.58 1.38
CA SER A 25 21.83 -10.74 0.65
C SER A 25 21.37 -10.83 -0.81
N LEU A 26 20.40 -9.99 -1.22
CA LEU A 26 19.86 -10.06 -2.57
C LEU A 26 20.77 -9.30 -3.55
N PRO A 27 21.13 -9.88 -4.71
CA PRO A 27 21.93 -9.19 -5.70
C PRO A 27 21.21 -7.91 -6.15
N LYS A 28 21.91 -6.76 -6.11
CA LYS A 28 21.36 -5.42 -6.40
C LYS A 28 20.70 -5.31 -7.78
N GLU A 29 21.05 -6.19 -8.71
CA GLU A 29 20.56 -6.25 -10.08
C GLU A 29 19.13 -6.80 -10.18
N VAL A 30 18.72 -7.71 -9.29
CA VAL A 30 17.37 -8.32 -9.26
C VAL A 30 16.29 -7.34 -8.79
N ILE A 31 16.70 -6.35 -7.99
CA ILE A 31 15.82 -5.40 -7.32
C ILE A 31 15.24 -4.38 -8.32
N ARG A 32 15.89 -4.10 -9.44
CA ARG A 32 15.56 -2.89 -10.23
C ARG A 32 14.38 -3.01 -11.21
N SER A 33 13.95 -4.20 -11.60
CA SER A 33 12.92 -4.36 -12.65
C SER A 33 11.52 -4.69 -12.15
N THR A 34 11.36 -5.10 -10.88
CA THR A 34 10.05 -5.57 -10.35
C THR A 34 9.87 -5.32 -8.86
N LEU A 35 10.96 -5.07 -8.10
CA LEU A 35 10.94 -4.97 -6.64
C LEU A 35 11.62 -3.69 -6.14
N THR A 36 10.87 -2.62 -5.89
CA THR A 36 11.49 -1.46 -5.24
C THR A 36 11.59 -1.70 -3.74
N LEU A 37 12.82 -1.77 -3.21
CA LEU A 37 13.10 -1.91 -1.79
C LEU A 37 13.33 -0.56 -1.13
N VAL A 38 12.54 -0.24 -0.11
CA VAL A 38 12.68 0.99 0.68
C VAL A 38 13.10 0.65 2.10
N LEU A 39 14.33 1.04 2.48
CA LEU A 39 14.95 0.70 3.77
C LEU A 39 14.82 1.78 4.85
N ASP A 40 14.39 2.98 4.45
CA ASP A 40 14.30 4.15 5.32
C ASP A 40 12.84 4.50 5.59
N THR A 41 12.50 4.74 6.85
CA THR A 41 11.12 4.99 7.27
C THR A 41 10.52 6.24 6.61
N ASN A 42 11.30 7.31 6.45
CA ASN A 42 10.81 8.52 5.78
C ASN A 42 10.56 8.24 4.29
N LYS A 43 11.46 7.50 3.63
CA LYS A 43 11.23 7.05 2.26
C LYS A 43 10.01 6.13 2.14
N ALA A 44 9.73 5.29 3.14
CA ALA A 44 8.56 4.42 3.14
C ALA A 44 7.26 5.25 3.20
N ILE A 45 7.23 6.30 4.03
CA ILE A 45 6.10 7.24 4.08
C ILE A 45 5.90 7.94 2.72
N LYS A 46 6.98 8.40 2.09
CA LYS A 46 6.91 8.96 0.72
C LYS A 46 6.38 7.96 -0.29
N ALA A 47 6.77 6.69 -0.19
CA ALA A 47 6.29 5.63 -1.07
C ALA A 47 4.78 5.35 -0.89
N LEU A 48 4.25 5.41 0.33
CA LEU A 48 2.80 5.35 0.60
C LEU A 48 2.07 6.54 -0.06
N GLY A 49 2.66 7.74 0.01
CA GLY A 49 2.17 8.93 -0.69
C GLY A 49 2.16 8.75 -2.21
N TRP A 50 3.23 8.21 -2.79
CA TRP A 50 3.29 7.91 -4.21
C TRP A 50 2.24 6.89 -4.64
N LEU A 51 2.06 5.79 -3.88
CA LEU A 51 1.02 4.79 -4.15
C LEU A 51 -0.38 5.41 -4.15
N SER A 52 -0.64 6.35 -3.23
CA SER A 52 -1.90 7.09 -3.19
C SER A 52 -2.12 7.93 -4.45
N GLN A 53 -1.08 8.58 -4.96
CA GLN A 53 -1.15 9.35 -6.21
C GLN A 53 -1.29 8.45 -7.44
N GLU A 54 -0.60 7.31 -7.45
CA GLU A 54 -0.69 6.30 -8.51
C GLU A 54 -2.10 5.72 -8.59
N MET A 55 -2.72 5.43 -7.44
CA MET A 55 -4.13 5.02 -7.36
C MET A 55 -5.05 6.06 -8.03
N ASP A 56 -4.87 7.34 -7.71
CA ASP A 56 -5.69 8.43 -8.28
C ASP A 56 -5.43 8.64 -9.77
N ARG A 57 -4.19 8.40 -10.24
CA ARG A 57 -3.83 8.41 -11.65
C ARG A 57 -4.56 7.29 -12.40
N ARG A 58 -4.54 6.07 -11.87
CA ARG A 58 -5.23 4.91 -12.45
C ARG A 58 -6.73 5.13 -12.54
N TYR A 59 -7.36 5.65 -11.49
CA TYR A 59 -8.79 5.99 -11.52
C TYR A 59 -9.15 6.95 -12.65
N ARG A 60 -8.33 8.00 -12.87
CA ARG A 60 -8.53 8.94 -13.98
C ARG A 60 -8.36 8.26 -15.34
N GLN A 61 -7.36 7.40 -15.50
CA GLN A 61 -7.16 6.62 -16.73
C GLN A 61 -8.31 5.67 -17.02
N PHE A 62 -8.86 5.03 -15.99
CA PHE A 62 -9.99 4.12 -16.12
C PHE A 62 -11.25 4.86 -16.54
N ALA A 63 -11.52 6.02 -15.92
CA ALA A 63 -12.65 6.87 -16.27
C ALA A 63 -12.58 7.33 -17.74
N GLN A 64 -11.39 7.74 -18.20
CA GLN A 64 -11.18 8.13 -19.60
C GLN A 64 -11.34 6.98 -20.59
N ALA A 65 -10.96 5.77 -20.19
CA ALA A 65 -11.09 4.56 -21.00
C ALA A 65 -12.47 3.87 -20.88
N GLY A 66 -13.37 4.37 -20.03
CA GLY A 66 -14.64 3.70 -19.72
C GLY A 66 -14.50 2.37 -18.98
N ALA A 67 -13.35 2.12 -18.36
CA ALA A 67 -13.07 0.91 -17.60
C ALA A 67 -13.51 1.05 -16.13
N ARG A 68 -13.97 -0.06 -15.52
CA ARG A 68 -14.39 -0.09 -14.10
C ARG A 68 -13.26 -0.51 -13.15
N ASN A 69 -12.25 -1.21 -13.66
CA ASN A 69 -11.15 -1.80 -12.91
C ASN A 69 -9.95 -2.05 -13.83
N ILE A 70 -8.84 -2.45 -13.24
CA ILE A 70 -7.60 -2.78 -13.95
C ILE A 70 -7.79 -3.87 -15.01
N GLU A 71 -8.60 -4.90 -14.72
CA GLU A 71 -8.89 -5.97 -15.68
C GLU A 71 -9.60 -5.41 -16.92
N GLY A 72 -10.61 -4.56 -16.72
CA GLY A 72 -11.31 -3.89 -17.80
C GLY A 72 -10.44 -2.92 -18.57
N TYR A 73 -9.49 -2.26 -17.90
CA TYR A 73 -8.55 -1.34 -18.55
C TYR A 73 -7.50 -2.06 -19.40
N ASN A 74 -7.02 -3.23 -18.94
CA ASN A 74 -5.98 -4.00 -19.62
C ASN A 74 -6.52 -4.91 -20.73
N LYS A 75 -7.82 -5.25 -20.72
CA LYS A 75 -8.43 -6.27 -21.59
C LYS A 75 -8.04 -6.19 -23.07
N ASP A 76 -8.03 -4.99 -23.64
CA ASP A 76 -7.81 -4.76 -25.08
C ASP A 76 -6.48 -4.03 -25.36
N ARG A 77 -5.53 -4.04 -24.41
CA ARG A 77 -4.23 -3.38 -24.54
C ARG A 77 -3.17 -4.33 -25.07
N SER A 78 -2.20 -3.78 -25.79
CA SER A 78 -1.06 -4.58 -26.27
C SER A 78 -0.12 -4.90 -25.10
N PRO A 79 0.62 -6.04 -25.15
CA PRO A 79 1.67 -6.32 -24.17
C PRO A 79 2.65 -5.16 -24.04
N GLY A 80 2.80 -4.63 -22.83
CA GLY A 80 3.62 -3.44 -22.52
C GLY A 80 2.84 -2.12 -22.40
N GLU A 81 1.58 -2.07 -22.85
CA GLU A 81 0.69 -0.92 -22.66
C GLU A 81 -0.26 -1.08 -21.46
N GLU A 82 -0.34 -2.30 -20.93
CA GLU A 82 -1.10 -2.68 -19.74
C GLU A 82 -0.52 -2.04 -18.47
N LEU A 83 -1.40 -1.74 -17.51
CA LEU A 83 -0.97 -1.38 -16.17
C LEU A 83 -0.68 -2.64 -15.35
N PRO A 84 0.47 -2.73 -14.66
CA PRO A 84 0.76 -3.87 -13.81
C PRO A 84 -0.04 -3.81 -12.51
N TYR A 85 -0.33 -4.96 -11.91
CA TYR A 85 -0.76 -5.00 -10.51
C TYR A 85 0.37 -4.50 -9.62
N LEU A 86 0.06 -3.73 -8.58
CA LEU A 86 1.04 -3.30 -7.58
C LEU A 86 0.78 -4.05 -6.27
N VAL A 87 1.80 -4.68 -5.70
CA VAL A 87 1.71 -5.28 -4.37
C VAL A 87 2.62 -4.54 -3.42
N LEU A 88 2.02 -3.81 -2.47
CA LEU A 88 2.72 -3.21 -1.35
C LEU A 88 2.95 -4.25 -0.26
N VAL A 89 4.20 -4.49 0.13
CA VAL A 89 4.55 -5.35 1.27
C VAL A 89 5.23 -4.50 2.34
N ILE A 90 4.70 -4.51 3.57
CA ILE A 90 5.31 -3.90 4.76
C ILE A 90 5.67 -5.02 5.72
N ASP A 91 6.95 -5.23 5.99
CA ASP A 91 7.42 -6.34 6.85
C ASP A 91 7.20 -6.05 8.35
N GLU A 92 7.33 -4.79 8.76
CA GLU A 92 7.11 -4.35 10.14
C GLU A 92 6.36 -3.02 10.17
N LEU A 93 5.03 -3.09 10.35
CA LEU A 93 4.16 -1.91 10.46
C LEU A 93 4.51 -1.06 11.67
N ALA A 94 4.93 -1.67 12.78
CA ALA A 94 5.12 -0.95 14.03
C ALA A 94 6.18 0.16 13.90
N ASP A 95 7.23 -0.08 13.12
CA ASP A 95 8.31 0.89 12.92
C ASP A 95 7.83 2.13 12.14
N LEU A 96 6.90 1.95 11.19
CA LEU A 96 6.25 3.05 10.49
C LEU A 96 5.31 3.82 11.42
N MET A 97 4.47 3.10 12.18
CA MET A 97 3.50 3.70 13.11
C MET A 97 4.18 4.49 14.23
N MET A 98 5.34 4.04 14.72
CA MET A 98 6.11 4.77 15.73
C MET A 98 6.76 6.05 15.19
N THR A 99 6.98 6.14 13.88
CA THR A 99 7.63 7.29 13.26
C THR A 99 6.62 8.34 12.81
N ALA A 100 5.53 7.92 12.16
CA ALA A 100 4.51 8.82 11.64
C ALA A 100 3.11 8.17 11.66
N PHE A 101 2.58 7.96 12.86
CA PHE A 101 1.29 7.29 13.09
C PHE A 101 0.16 7.80 12.19
N ASP A 102 -0.14 9.10 12.25
CA ASP A 102 -1.30 9.68 11.56
C ASP A 102 -1.18 9.53 10.03
N GLU A 103 0.00 9.82 9.48
CA GLU A 103 0.25 9.76 8.04
C GLU A 103 0.15 8.32 7.51
N VAL A 104 0.74 7.37 8.24
CA VAL A 104 0.75 5.96 7.87
C VAL A 104 -0.63 5.35 7.98
N GLU A 105 -1.35 5.58 9.09
CA GLU A 105 -2.70 5.03 9.29
C GLU A 105 -3.67 5.56 8.23
N HIS A 106 -3.65 6.87 7.97
CA HIS A 106 -4.51 7.48 6.95
C HIS A 106 -4.20 6.94 5.55
N ALA A 107 -2.92 6.83 5.17
CA ALA A 107 -2.53 6.31 3.86
C ALA A 107 -2.94 4.85 3.68
N LEU A 108 -2.70 3.99 4.68
CA LEU A 108 -3.07 2.58 4.63
C LEU A 108 -4.59 2.38 4.56
N CYS A 109 -5.35 3.12 5.37
CA CYS A 109 -6.81 3.05 5.33
C CYS A 109 -7.36 3.47 3.97
N ARG A 110 -6.88 4.59 3.41
CA ARG A 110 -7.31 5.08 2.09
C ARG A 110 -7.00 4.07 0.99
N LEU A 111 -5.79 3.53 0.97
CA LEU A 111 -5.38 2.53 -0.01
C LEU A 111 -6.22 1.26 0.13
N ALA A 112 -6.39 0.73 1.34
CA ALA A 112 -7.18 -0.47 1.57
C ALA A 112 -8.67 -0.32 1.15
N GLN A 113 -9.24 0.89 1.28
CA GLN A 113 -10.62 1.18 0.87
C GLN A 113 -10.80 1.26 -0.65
N LEU A 114 -9.87 1.92 -1.35
CA LEU A 114 -10.10 2.38 -2.72
C LEU A 114 -9.28 1.63 -3.77
N ALA A 115 -8.21 0.93 -3.37
CA ALA A 115 -7.22 0.47 -4.33
C ALA A 115 -7.53 -0.90 -4.98
N ARG A 116 -8.57 -1.60 -4.54
CA ARG A 116 -9.00 -2.89 -5.11
C ARG A 116 -9.25 -2.80 -6.62
N ALA A 117 -9.97 -1.77 -7.07
CA ALA A 117 -10.28 -1.60 -8.49
C ALA A 117 -9.04 -1.21 -9.31
N THR A 118 -8.07 -0.53 -8.69
CA THR A 118 -6.83 -0.05 -9.34
C THR A 118 -5.73 -1.09 -9.43
N GLY A 119 -5.98 -2.30 -8.92
CA GLY A 119 -5.00 -3.39 -8.92
C GLY A 119 -3.84 -3.15 -7.97
N ILE A 120 -4.05 -2.38 -6.90
CA ILE A 120 -3.06 -2.18 -5.84
C ILE A 120 -3.50 -3.00 -4.62
N HIS A 121 -2.63 -3.89 -4.15
CA HIS A 121 -2.88 -4.80 -3.05
C HIS A 121 -1.86 -4.58 -1.93
N LEU A 122 -2.30 -4.76 -0.69
CA LEU A 122 -1.49 -4.47 0.49
C LEU A 122 -1.31 -5.75 1.31
N VAL A 123 -0.07 -6.03 1.69
CA VAL A 123 0.33 -7.05 2.64
C VAL A 123 1.10 -6.34 3.75
N VAL A 124 0.55 -6.39 4.96
CA VAL A 124 1.13 -5.68 6.11
C VAL A 124 1.38 -6.70 7.21
N ALA A 125 2.63 -6.77 7.65
CA ALA A 125 3.10 -7.65 8.71
C ALA A 125 3.62 -6.83 9.89
N THR A 126 3.61 -7.45 11.06
CA THR A 126 4.20 -6.90 12.28
C THR A 126 4.49 -8.03 13.27
N GLN A 127 5.54 -7.87 14.05
CA GLN A 127 5.83 -8.73 15.20
C GLN A 127 5.27 -8.15 16.51
N ARG A 128 4.69 -6.95 16.49
CA ARG A 128 4.16 -6.24 17.66
C ARG A 128 2.63 -6.11 17.58
N PRO A 129 1.87 -7.15 17.95
CA PRO A 129 0.40 -7.14 17.86
C PRO A 129 -0.25 -6.37 19.03
N SER A 130 0.06 -5.06 19.14
CA SER A 130 -0.58 -4.15 20.08
C SER A 130 -1.72 -3.35 19.44
N VAL A 131 -2.61 -2.80 20.27
CA VAL A 131 -3.71 -1.94 19.82
C VAL A 131 -3.21 -0.64 19.18
N ASP A 132 -2.02 -0.19 19.58
CA ASP A 132 -1.37 1.01 19.04
C ASP A 132 -0.78 0.77 17.63
N VAL A 133 -0.57 -0.49 17.23
CA VAL A 133 -0.09 -0.84 15.88
C VAL A 133 -1.25 -1.33 15.02
N ILE A 134 -2.07 -2.24 15.56
CA ILE A 134 -3.23 -2.82 14.88
C ILE A 134 -4.49 -2.13 15.44
N THR A 135 -4.66 -0.89 15.01
CA THR A 135 -5.75 -0.02 15.46
C THR A 135 -7.12 -0.50 14.96
N GLY A 136 -8.19 0.10 15.48
CA GLY A 136 -9.54 -0.16 14.99
C GLY A 136 -9.73 0.18 13.51
N LEU A 137 -9.10 1.26 13.03
CA LEU A 137 -9.18 1.68 11.63
C LEU A 137 -8.43 0.73 10.70
N ILE A 138 -7.24 0.25 11.10
CA ILE A 138 -6.54 -0.79 10.37
C ILE A 138 -7.39 -2.06 10.31
N LYS A 139 -7.95 -2.52 11.44
CA LYS A 139 -8.82 -3.70 11.44
C LYS A 139 -10.03 -3.56 10.54
N ALA A 140 -10.67 -2.39 10.51
CA ALA A 140 -11.84 -2.14 9.69
C ALA A 140 -11.56 -2.24 8.18
N ASN A 141 -10.34 -1.91 7.74
CA ASN A 141 -9.97 -1.88 6.32
C ASN A 141 -9.16 -3.11 5.86
N PHE A 142 -8.64 -3.92 6.79
CA PHE A 142 -7.92 -5.16 6.51
C PHE A 142 -8.69 -6.38 7.07
N PRO A 143 -9.76 -6.83 6.38
CA PRO A 143 -10.64 -7.88 6.88
C PRO A 143 -10.06 -9.30 6.75
N THR A 144 -9.14 -9.52 5.80
CA THR A 144 -8.42 -10.79 5.68
C THR A 144 -7.17 -10.74 6.55
N ARG A 145 -7.01 -11.70 7.46
CA ARG A 145 -5.93 -11.69 8.46
C ARG A 145 -5.30 -13.06 8.61
N ILE A 146 -4.01 -13.07 8.91
CA ILE A 146 -3.23 -14.26 9.25
C ILE A 146 -2.56 -13.99 10.59
N SER A 147 -2.61 -14.96 11.50
CA SER A 147 -1.86 -14.92 12.75
C SER A 147 -1.02 -16.19 12.88
N PHE A 148 0.27 -16.03 13.09
CA PHE A 148 1.15 -17.10 13.54
C PHE A 148 1.07 -17.25 15.06
N ALA A 149 1.88 -18.15 15.64
CA ALA A 149 1.94 -18.29 17.09
C ALA A 149 2.28 -16.96 17.77
N VAL A 150 1.45 -16.56 18.73
CA VAL A 150 1.63 -15.38 19.57
C VAL A 150 1.75 -15.77 21.04
N THR A 151 2.22 -14.85 21.86
CA THR A 151 2.52 -15.13 23.28
C THR A 151 1.30 -15.14 24.19
N SER A 152 0.23 -14.43 23.84
CA SER A 152 -0.92 -14.28 24.71
C SER A 152 -2.27 -14.28 23.99
N HIS A 153 -3.32 -14.57 24.75
CA HIS A 153 -4.69 -14.44 24.26
C HIS A 153 -5.10 -12.97 23.98
N VAL A 154 -4.35 -12.00 24.50
CA VAL A 154 -4.55 -10.57 24.21
C VAL A 154 -4.05 -10.29 22.80
N ASP A 155 -2.84 -10.71 22.48
CA ASP A 155 -2.24 -10.58 21.14
C ASP A 155 -3.10 -11.26 20.07
N SER A 156 -3.60 -12.47 20.37
CA SER A 156 -4.51 -13.19 19.47
C SER A 156 -5.77 -12.35 19.18
N ARG A 157 -6.35 -11.72 20.21
CA ARG A 157 -7.52 -10.84 20.04
C ARG A 157 -7.19 -9.56 19.29
N THR A 158 -6.00 -8.99 19.48
CA THR A 158 -5.58 -7.82 18.70
C THR A 158 -5.60 -8.12 17.20
N ILE A 159 -5.11 -9.29 16.79
CA ILE A 159 -5.01 -9.66 15.37
C ILE A 159 -6.35 -10.20 14.81
N LEU A 160 -6.95 -11.18 15.48
CA LEU A 160 -8.07 -11.97 14.94
C LEU A 160 -9.43 -11.61 15.53
N ASP A 161 -9.49 -10.68 16.49
CA ASP A 161 -10.68 -10.42 17.34
C ASP A 161 -11.16 -11.68 18.11
N MET A 162 -10.31 -12.71 18.17
CA MET A 162 -10.60 -14.02 18.77
C MET A 162 -9.34 -14.59 19.45
N VAL A 163 -9.55 -15.52 20.38
CA VAL A 163 -8.47 -16.35 20.94
C VAL A 163 -8.15 -17.54 20.04
N GLY A 164 -6.96 -18.10 20.18
CA GLY A 164 -6.56 -19.35 19.54
C GLY A 164 -5.15 -19.31 18.95
N ALA A 165 -4.65 -18.14 18.57
CA ALA A 165 -3.31 -18.03 18.01
C ALA A 165 -2.22 -18.30 19.06
N GLU A 166 -2.51 -18.08 20.34
CA GLU A 166 -1.62 -18.42 21.46
C GLU A 166 -1.42 -19.93 21.67
N LYS A 167 -2.21 -20.77 20.98
CA LYS A 167 -2.15 -22.24 21.06
C LYS A 167 -1.45 -22.87 19.86
N LEU A 168 -0.98 -22.07 18.91
CA LEU A 168 -0.26 -22.55 17.75
C LEU A 168 1.13 -23.04 18.15
N LEU A 169 1.66 -23.99 17.38
CA LEU A 169 2.92 -24.69 17.67
C LEU A 169 4.16 -23.92 17.18
N GLY A 170 3.96 -22.80 16.48
CA GLY A 170 5.03 -22.06 15.78
C GLY A 170 5.46 -22.76 14.49
N ARG A 171 6.64 -22.40 13.96
CA ARG A 171 7.26 -23.02 12.77
C ARG A 171 6.32 -23.15 11.56
N GLY A 172 5.56 -22.09 11.28
CA GLY A 172 4.63 -22.02 10.15
C GLY A 172 3.19 -22.40 10.48
N ASP A 173 2.88 -22.93 11.67
CA ASP A 173 1.50 -23.14 12.11
C ASP A 173 0.79 -21.79 12.27
N MET A 174 -0.37 -21.63 11.63
CA MET A 174 -1.07 -20.34 11.52
C MET A 174 -2.59 -20.48 11.54
N LEU A 175 -3.26 -19.38 11.88
CA LEU A 175 -4.70 -19.18 11.70
C LEU A 175 -4.94 -18.17 10.58
N TYR A 176 -5.70 -18.58 9.56
CA TYR A 176 -6.14 -17.73 8.45
C TYR A 176 -7.61 -17.38 8.59
N MET A 177 -7.91 -16.09 8.68
CA MET A 177 -9.25 -15.53 8.72
C MET A 177 -9.55 -14.83 7.38
N PRO A 178 -10.32 -15.46 6.47
CA PRO A 178 -10.80 -14.77 5.27
C PRO A 178 -11.95 -13.81 5.60
N THR A 179 -12.13 -12.79 4.76
CA THR A 179 -13.16 -11.74 4.93
C THR A 179 -14.57 -12.26 5.17
N GLU A 180 -14.96 -13.38 4.55
CA GLU A 180 -16.34 -13.89 4.58
C GLU A 180 -16.57 -14.96 5.66
N ALA A 181 -15.54 -15.38 6.40
CA ALA A 181 -15.69 -16.43 7.40
C ALA A 181 -15.82 -15.84 8.82
N SER A 182 -16.69 -16.46 9.61
CA SER A 182 -16.84 -16.16 11.04
C SER A 182 -15.81 -16.85 11.93
N LYS A 183 -15.02 -17.78 11.39
CA LYS A 183 -14.01 -18.55 12.13
C LYS A 183 -12.74 -18.73 11.29
N PRO A 184 -11.56 -18.67 11.92
CA PRO A 184 -10.31 -18.88 11.21
C PRO A 184 -10.13 -20.36 10.86
N LYS A 185 -9.43 -20.61 9.75
CA LYS A 185 -8.95 -21.93 9.34
C LYS A 185 -7.52 -22.09 9.84
N ARG A 186 -7.21 -23.19 10.52
CA ARG A 186 -5.83 -23.53 10.88
C ARG A 186 -5.12 -24.10 9.65
N LEU A 187 -3.96 -23.55 9.33
CA LEU A 187 -3.14 -23.91 8.18
C LEU A 187 -1.70 -24.14 8.62
N GLN A 188 -0.95 -24.91 7.83
CA GLN A 188 0.49 -25.08 7.98
C GLN A 188 1.19 -24.35 6.84
N GLY A 189 2.05 -23.40 7.20
CA GLY A 189 2.89 -22.67 6.26
C GLY A 189 3.92 -23.59 5.60
N SER A 190 4.14 -23.36 4.32
CA SER A 190 5.24 -23.99 3.60
C SER A 190 6.56 -23.39 4.07
N PHE A 191 7.50 -24.24 4.45
CA PHE A 191 8.85 -23.81 4.77
C PHE A 191 9.64 -23.62 3.47
N VAL A 192 10.30 -22.47 3.35
CA VAL A 192 11.25 -22.17 2.27
C VAL A 192 12.55 -21.77 2.94
N SER A 193 13.62 -22.49 2.62
CA SER A 193 14.95 -22.22 3.16
C SER A 193 15.58 -20.98 2.53
N ASP A 194 16.53 -20.36 3.23
CA ASP A 194 17.25 -19.20 2.69
C ASP A 194 17.96 -19.55 1.36
N ALA A 195 18.50 -20.76 1.23
CA ALA A 195 19.11 -21.23 -0.01
C ALA A 195 18.09 -21.38 -1.17
N GLU A 196 16.84 -21.74 -0.90
CA GLU A 196 15.77 -21.74 -1.90
C GLU A 196 15.41 -20.32 -2.32
N ILE A 197 15.32 -19.40 -1.37
CA ILE A 197 15.07 -17.97 -1.63
C ILE A 197 16.17 -17.41 -2.55
N GLU A 198 17.44 -17.64 -2.23
CA GLU A 198 18.57 -17.18 -3.04
C GLU A 198 18.51 -17.73 -4.47
N ARG A 199 18.16 -19.01 -4.65
CA ARG A 199 18.00 -19.61 -5.98
C ARG A 199 16.84 -18.98 -6.76
N LEU A 200 15.71 -18.71 -6.11
CA LEU A 200 14.55 -18.05 -6.73
C LEU A 200 14.89 -16.63 -7.15
N VAL A 201 15.54 -15.87 -6.27
CA VAL A 201 15.96 -14.49 -6.55
C VAL A 201 16.95 -14.49 -7.72
N TYR A 202 17.95 -15.37 -7.71
CA TYR A 202 18.90 -15.49 -8.80
C TYR A 202 18.22 -15.87 -10.12
N PHE A 203 17.29 -16.83 -10.09
CA PHE A 203 16.53 -17.23 -11.26
C PHE A 203 15.75 -16.05 -11.88
N TRP A 204 15.00 -15.31 -11.08
CA TRP A 204 14.22 -14.16 -11.54
C TRP A 204 15.08 -12.96 -11.94
N GLY A 205 16.17 -12.72 -11.22
CA GLY A 205 17.11 -11.63 -11.52
C GLY A 205 17.82 -11.75 -12.85
N ASN A 206 18.00 -12.98 -13.34
CA ASN A 206 18.61 -13.24 -14.64
C ASN A 206 17.57 -13.30 -15.78
N GLN A 207 16.29 -13.17 -15.49
CA GLN A 207 15.28 -12.99 -16.53
C GLN A 207 15.31 -11.54 -17.03
N ARG A 208 14.93 -11.33 -18.30
CA ARG A 208 15.01 -10.05 -19.02
C ARG A 208 14.69 -8.86 -18.10
N GLN A 209 15.62 -7.91 -18.03
CA GLN A 209 15.42 -6.63 -17.36
C GLN A 209 14.22 -5.93 -17.99
N ILE A 210 13.07 -5.98 -17.33
CA ILE A 210 12.03 -4.98 -17.57
C ILE A 210 12.63 -3.69 -17.04
N GLU A 211 12.96 -2.74 -17.91
CA GLU A 211 13.30 -1.38 -17.50
C GLU A 211 12.04 -0.74 -16.89
N MET A 212 11.76 -1.06 -15.63
CA MET A 212 10.89 -0.22 -14.84
C MET A 212 11.68 1.05 -14.55
N SER A 213 11.13 2.19 -14.97
CA SER A 213 11.62 3.50 -14.53
C SER A 213 11.76 3.48 -13.02
N SER A 214 12.98 3.65 -12.51
CA SER A 214 13.25 3.70 -11.08
C SER A 214 12.32 4.75 -10.46
N VAL A 215 11.39 4.32 -9.60
CA VAL A 215 10.47 5.24 -8.95
C VAL A 215 11.29 6.08 -7.98
N ASP A 216 11.52 7.35 -8.33
CA ASP A 216 12.11 8.30 -7.42
C ASP A 216 11.02 8.85 -6.49
N PHE A 217 11.00 8.35 -5.26
CA PHE A 217 10.06 8.80 -4.24
C PHE A 217 10.36 10.22 -3.75
N ASP A 218 11.58 10.74 -3.98
CA ASP A 218 11.99 12.06 -3.52
C ASP A 218 11.38 13.18 -4.39
N GLU A 219 11.19 12.97 -5.70
CA GLU A 219 10.51 13.93 -6.60
C GLU A 219 8.99 14.06 -6.31
N VAL A 220 8.38 13.03 -5.75
CA VAL A 220 6.91 12.94 -5.56
C VAL A 220 6.48 13.67 -4.29
N ALA A 221 7.38 13.81 -3.32
CA ALA A 221 7.13 14.44 -2.02
C ALA A 221 7.03 15.98 -2.09
N GLU A 222 7.45 16.62 -3.19
CA GLU A 222 7.36 18.08 -3.35
C GLU A 222 5.96 18.57 -3.75
N ARG A 223 4.99 17.67 -3.93
CA ARG A 223 3.57 18.04 -4.07
C ARG A 223 2.84 17.78 -2.76
N PRO A 224 2.68 18.79 -1.89
CA PRO A 224 1.94 18.61 -0.66
C PRO A 224 0.51 18.14 -0.98
N LEU A 225 0.04 17.14 -0.22
CA LEU A 225 -1.30 16.53 -0.35
C LEU A 225 -2.43 17.58 -0.25
N SER A 226 -2.14 18.74 0.33
CA SER A 226 -3.02 19.91 0.43
C SER A 226 -3.33 20.58 -0.92
N ALA A 227 -2.56 20.34 -1.98
CA ALA A 227 -2.76 20.99 -3.27
C ALA A 227 -3.79 20.31 -4.19
N GLN A 228 -4.22 19.07 -3.89
CA GLN A 228 -5.17 18.33 -4.75
C GLN A 228 -6.63 18.42 -4.28
N ILE A 229 -6.88 19.05 -3.13
CA ILE A 229 -8.22 19.49 -2.70
C ILE A 229 -8.21 21.02 -2.59
N ALA A 230 -7.71 21.71 -3.62
CA ALA A 230 -8.24 23.04 -3.86
C ALA A 230 -9.67 22.81 -4.36
N ALA A 231 -10.66 23.00 -3.47
CA ALA A 231 -12.03 23.24 -3.91
C ALA A 231 -11.97 24.28 -5.05
N PRO A 232 -12.80 24.16 -6.10
CA PRO A 232 -12.86 25.19 -7.12
C PRO A 232 -12.90 26.55 -6.43
N PRO A 233 -12.03 27.51 -6.78
CA PRO A 233 -11.99 28.79 -6.09
C PRO A 233 -13.41 29.34 -6.04
N ASP A 234 -13.91 29.60 -4.84
CA ASP A 234 -15.29 30.05 -4.64
C ASP A 234 -15.49 31.28 -5.56
N PRO A 235 -16.48 31.24 -6.47
CA PRO A 235 -16.68 32.32 -7.42
C PRO A 235 -16.91 33.68 -6.73
N LEU A 236 -17.34 33.68 -5.46
CA LEU A 236 -17.54 34.89 -4.65
C LEU A 236 -16.28 35.33 -3.89
N LEU A 237 -15.19 34.56 -3.91
CA LEU A 237 -13.97 34.85 -3.17
C LEU A 237 -13.30 36.16 -3.62
N GLU A 238 -13.23 36.40 -4.93
CA GLU A 238 -12.63 37.62 -5.47
C GLU A 238 -13.51 38.86 -5.18
N GLU A 239 -14.83 38.69 -5.16
CA GLU A 239 -15.76 39.76 -4.81
C GLU A 239 -15.68 40.11 -3.31
N ALA A 240 -15.57 39.09 -2.45
CA ALA A 240 -15.35 39.29 -1.01
C ALA A 240 -14.01 40.00 -0.71
N LYS A 241 -12.92 39.64 -1.41
CA LYS A 241 -11.62 40.33 -1.30
C LYS A 241 -11.71 41.78 -1.71
N ARG A 242 -12.41 42.07 -2.81
CA ARG A 242 -12.61 43.44 -3.30
C ARG A 242 -13.38 44.28 -2.29
N LEU A 243 -14.47 43.75 -1.73
CA LEU A 243 -15.23 44.43 -0.68
C LEU A 243 -14.35 44.68 0.56
N ALA A 244 -13.49 43.73 0.94
CA ALA A 244 -12.60 43.88 2.10
C ALA A 244 -11.53 44.96 1.93
N GLN A 245 -11.14 45.26 0.69
CA GLN A 245 -10.23 46.38 0.40
C GLN A 245 -10.95 47.73 0.42
N GLU A 246 -12.25 47.75 0.10
CA GLU A 246 -13.05 48.96 0.00
C GLU A 246 -13.63 49.41 1.36
N TYR A 247 -13.90 48.46 2.26
CA TYR A 247 -14.50 48.73 3.57
C TYR A 247 -13.60 48.30 4.74
N LYS A 248 -13.33 49.22 5.67
CA LYS A 248 -12.50 48.98 6.86
C LYS A 248 -13.07 47.95 7.84
N HIS A 249 -14.38 47.69 7.79
CA HIS A 249 -15.05 46.71 8.63
C HIS A 249 -16.01 45.88 7.78
N ILE A 250 -15.81 44.57 7.77
CA ILE A 250 -16.67 43.59 7.10
C ILE A 250 -17.18 42.58 8.10
N SER A 251 -18.47 42.29 8.02
CA SER A 251 -19.13 41.18 8.72
C SER A 251 -19.68 40.16 7.73
N THR A 252 -19.95 38.94 8.20
CA THR A 252 -20.58 37.89 7.39
C THR A 252 -21.94 38.33 6.83
N SER A 253 -22.73 39.04 7.65
CA SER A 253 -24.02 39.62 7.24
C SER A 253 -23.91 40.74 6.20
N PHE A 254 -22.77 41.43 6.13
CA PHE A 254 -22.50 42.46 5.13
C PHE A 254 -22.23 41.83 3.75
N LEU A 255 -21.41 40.77 3.71
CA LEU A 255 -21.11 40.03 2.47
C LEU A 255 -22.34 39.32 1.89
N GLN A 256 -23.29 38.88 2.71
CA GLN A 256 -24.50 38.18 2.23
C GLN A 256 -25.57 39.10 1.62
N ARG A 257 -25.47 40.42 1.79
CA ARG A 257 -26.46 41.40 1.31
C ARG A 257 -26.05 42.10 0.01
N ARG A 258 -24.83 41.87 -0.46
CA ARG A 258 -24.22 42.47 -1.64
C ARG A 258 -23.96 41.35 -2.63
#